data_AF-A0A350UEC8-F1
#
_entry.id   AF-A0A350UEC8-F1
#
_cell.length_a   1.000
_cell.length_b   1.000
_cell.length_c   1.000
_cell.angle_alpha   90.00
_cell.angle_beta   90.00
_cell.angle_gamma   90.00
#
_symmetry.space_group_name_H-M   'P 1'
#
loop_
_entity.id
_entity.type
_entity.pdbx_description
1 polymer ?
#
loop_
_entity_poly.entity_id
_entity_poly.type
_entity_poly.pdbx_seq_one_letter_code
_entity_poly.pdbx_strand_id
1 'polypeptide(L)'
;MKLNYKRTFLVGFAFLSISAFWQMYDTIIPLIMRDTYHLPDGPAGIIMSLDNIVALFLLPLFGALSDKVGRRIPFIVAGTFTAVVLFMLLPVLDNTYGIWSPDTSLIVFIVVLGALLITMGTYRSPAVALMPDVTPKPVRSKGNAVINLMGAVGGAFTLVVMKMLVFDGADGRANYLYLFLAVSVLMVLAALTVMFFVPEKKLVQQMKDINYGVSEAEDQ
;
A
#
# COMPACT_ATOMS: atom_id res chain seq x y z
N MET A 1 -2.14 -1.88 31.75
CA MET A 1 -2.27 -2.73 30.55
C MET A 1 -0.95 -2.70 29.77
N LYS A 2 -0.48 -3.83 29.20
CA LYS A 2 0.78 -3.91 28.44
C LYS A 2 0.50 -4.18 26.95
N LEU A 3 1.33 -3.62 26.06
CA LEU A 3 1.20 -3.84 24.61
C LEU A 3 1.65 -5.26 24.23
N ASN A 4 0.90 -5.90 23.34
CA ASN A 4 1.33 -7.17 22.74
C ASN A 4 2.17 -6.90 21.49
N TYR A 5 3.47 -6.74 21.67
CA TYR A 5 4.41 -6.43 20.58
C TYR A 5 4.37 -7.44 19.43
N LYS A 6 4.20 -8.74 19.72
CA LYS A 6 4.10 -9.77 18.67
C LYS A 6 2.91 -9.50 17.74
N ARG A 7 1.73 -9.19 18.31
CA ARG A 7 0.53 -8.87 17.53
C ARG A 7 0.68 -7.58 16.75
N THR A 8 1.21 -6.54 17.40
CA THR A 8 1.42 -5.24 16.74
C THR A 8 2.41 -5.34 15.59
N PHE A 9 3.47 -6.15 15.73
CA PHE A 9 4.43 -6.42 14.66
C PHE A 9 3.77 -7.13 13.47
N LEU A 10 2.90 -8.13 13.73
CA LEU A 10 2.14 -8.82 12.69
C LEU A 10 1.22 -7.86 11.91
N VAL A 11 0.52 -6.96 12.60
CA VAL A 11 -0.28 -5.90 11.96
C VAL A 11 0.61 -4.91 11.19
N GLY A 12 1.80 -4.63 11.71
CA GLY A 12 2.79 -3.75 11.11
C GLY A 12 3.29 -4.20 9.74
N PHE A 13 3.15 -5.48 9.37
CA PHE A 13 3.43 -5.93 8.00
C PHE A 13 2.58 -5.19 6.96
N ALA A 14 1.32 -4.85 7.28
CA ALA A 14 0.49 -4.07 6.38
C ALA A 14 1.09 -2.67 6.13
N PHE A 15 1.66 -2.04 7.15
CA PHE A 15 2.32 -0.73 7.04
C PHE A 15 3.67 -0.84 6.32
N LEU A 16 4.41 -1.91 6.58
CA LEU A 16 5.66 -2.22 5.89
C LEU A 16 5.43 -2.27 4.36
N SER A 17 4.42 -2.99 3.89
CA SER A 17 4.14 -3.08 2.46
C SER A 17 3.55 -1.79 1.87
N ILE A 18 2.74 -1.03 2.62
CA ILE A 18 2.27 0.31 2.20
C ILE A 18 3.49 1.21 1.94
N SER A 19 4.37 1.34 2.94
CA SER A 19 5.51 2.24 2.84
C SER A 19 6.52 1.81 1.79
N ALA A 20 6.73 0.50 1.61
CA ALA A 20 7.59 -0.02 0.55
C ALA A 20 7.06 0.36 -0.84
N PHE A 21 5.76 0.17 -1.07
CA PHE A 21 5.12 0.59 -2.31
C PHE A 21 5.29 2.09 -2.57
N TRP A 22 4.91 2.94 -1.59
CA TRP A 22 4.95 4.40 -1.78
C TRP A 22 6.35 4.91 -2.01
N GLN A 23 7.34 4.39 -1.29
CA GLN A 23 8.74 4.78 -1.48
C GLN A 23 9.20 4.55 -2.93
N MET A 24 8.80 3.45 -3.54
CA MET A 24 9.14 3.16 -4.94
C MET A 24 8.28 3.97 -5.90
N TYR A 25 6.98 4.10 -5.64
CA TYR A 25 6.06 4.87 -6.45
C TYR A 25 6.56 6.32 -6.59
N ASP A 26 6.84 6.99 -5.47
CA ASP A 26 7.26 8.39 -5.43
C ASP A 26 8.62 8.63 -6.08
N THR A 27 9.47 7.59 -6.13
CA THR A 27 10.81 7.71 -6.70
C THR A 27 10.87 7.34 -8.18
N ILE A 28 10.18 6.26 -8.58
CA ILE A 28 10.37 5.63 -9.89
C ILE A 28 9.32 6.10 -10.90
N ILE A 29 8.07 6.33 -10.50
CA ILE A 29 7.03 6.74 -11.45
C ILE A 29 7.36 8.07 -12.12
N PRO A 30 7.82 9.13 -11.41
CA PRO A 30 8.24 10.37 -12.06
C PRO A 30 9.38 10.16 -13.07
N LEU A 31 10.33 9.28 -12.75
CA LEU A 31 11.45 8.95 -13.64
C LEU A 31 10.96 8.27 -14.91
N ILE A 32 10.06 7.28 -14.80
CA ILE A 32 9.44 6.64 -15.98
C ILE A 32 8.70 7.69 -16.83
N MET A 33 7.90 8.56 -16.21
CA MET A 33 7.16 9.60 -16.94
C MET A 33 8.09 10.56 -17.69
N ARG A 34 9.20 10.95 -17.07
CA ARG A 34 10.19 11.86 -17.66
C ARG A 34 11.07 11.19 -18.71
N ASP A 35 11.68 10.06 -18.38
CA ASP A 35 12.75 9.42 -19.15
C ASP A 35 12.22 8.49 -20.24
N THR A 36 11.04 7.88 -20.03
CA THR A 36 10.39 7.01 -21.03
C THR A 36 9.34 7.77 -21.82
N TYR A 37 8.39 8.40 -21.12
CA TYR A 37 7.25 9.03 -21.78
C TYR A 37 7.52 10.49 -22.18
N HIS A 38 8.70 11.03 -21.87
CA HIS A 38 9.11 12.40 -22.21
C HIS A 38 8.10 13.45 -21.72
N LEU A 39 7.40 13.14 -20.62
CA LEU A 39 6.41 14.03 -20.06
C LEU A 39 7.11 15.15 -19.28
N PRO A 40 6.80 16.43 -19.55
CA PRO A 40 7.41 17.53 -18.81
C PRO A 40 7.05 17.50 -17.31
N ASP A 41 7.90 18.11 -16.49
CA ASP A 41 7.77 18.10 -15.02
C ASP A 41 6.42 18.65 -14.53
N GLY A 42 5.84 19.65 -15.22
CA GLY A 42 4.56 20.25 -14.85
C GLY A 42 3.40 19.23 -14.86
N PRO A 43 3.06 18.64 -16.02
CA PRO A 43 2.06 17.58 -16.11
C PRO A 43 2.36 16.34 -15.25
N ALA A 44 3.64 15.93 -15.17
CA ALA A 44 4.03 14.82 -14.29
C ALA A 44 3.71 15.13 -12.82
N GLY A 45 4.03 16.33 -12.35
CA GLY A 45 3.69 16.79 -11.00
C GLY A 45 2.19 16.83 -10.72
N ILE A 46 1.37 17.23 -11.71
CA ILE A 46 -0.09 17.16 -11.59
C ILE A 46 -0.53 15.71 -11.39
N ILE A 47 -0.07 14.78 -12.23
CA ILE A 47 -0.43 13.35 -12.13
C ILE A 47 0.02 12.78 -10.79
N MET A 48 1.24 13.09 -10.36
CA MET A 48 1.77 12.68 -9.06
C MET A 48 1.01 13.27 -7.88
N SER A 49 0.31 14.40 -8.03
CA SER A 49 -0.53 15.00 -6.98
C SER A 49 -1.95 14.44 -6.92
N LEU A 50 -2.41 13.79 -8.00
CA LEU A 50 -3.77 13.25 -8.07
C LEU A 50 -3.99 12.14 -7.06
N ASP A 51 -2.96 11.39 -6.69
CA ASP A 51 -3.04 10.33 -5.69
C ASP A 51 -3.57 10.84 -4.33
N ASN A 52 -3.11 12.03 -3.90
CA ASN A 52 -3.49 12.67 -2.66
C ASN A 52 -4.92 13.21 -2.73
N ILE A 53 -5.30 13.78 -3.87
CA ILE A 53 -6.67 14.27 -4.12
C ILE A 53 -7.65 13.09 -4.12
N VAL A 54 -7.32 12.02 -4.85
CA VAL A 54 -8.11 10.81 -4.93
C VAL A 54 -8.21 10.13 -3.55
N ALA A 55 -7.11 10.09 -2.80
CA ALA A 55 -7.09 9.52 -1.45
C ALA A 55 -8.06 10.20 -0.47
N LEU A 56 -8.30 11.52 -0.62
CA LEU A 56 -9.27 12.26 0.20
C LEU A 56 -10.67 11.64 0.15
N PHE A 57 -11.08 11.12 -1.01
CA PHE A 57 -12.38 10.50 -1.21
C PHE A 57 -12.36 8.98 -1.03
N LEU A 58 -11.29 8.32 -1.49
CA LEU A 58 -11.21 6.86 -1.46
C LEU A 58 -10.97 6.31 -0.05
N LEU A 59 -10.20 7.00 0.80
CA LEU A 59 -9.92 6.49 2.14
C LEU A 59 -11.20 6.39 3.01
N PRO A 60 -12.07 7.42 3.09
CA PRO A 60 -13.37 7.31 3.76
C PRO A 60 -14.28 6.26 3.11
N LEU A 61 -14.35 6.24 1.77
CA LEU A 61 -15.21 5.32 1.02
C LEU A 61 -14.87 3.85 1.32
N PHE A 62 -13.61 3.47 1.17
CA PHE A 62 -13.16 2.09 1.42
C PHE A 62 -13.07 1.74 2.90
N GLY A 63 -12.87 2.75 3.76
CA GLY A 63 -13.04 2.61 5.21
C GLY A 63 -14.45 2.12 5.51
N ALA A 64 -15.46 2.90 5.12
CA ALA A 64 -16.87 2.57 5.33
C ALA A 64 -17.32 1.25 4.67
N LEU A 65 -16.79 0.95 3.48
CA LEU A 65 -17.07 -0.33 2.80
C LEU A 65 -16.53 -1.53 3.59
N SER A 66 -15.30 -1.45 4.08
CA SER A 66 -14.72 -2.51 4.90
C SER A 66 -15.39 -2.62 6.28
N ASP A 67 -15.85 -1.50 6.84
CA ASP A 67 -16.67 -1.47 8.07
C ASP A 67 -17.99 -2.21 7.90
N LYS A 68 -18.69 -2.01 6.77
CA LYS A 68 -19.96 -2.68 6.48
C LYS A 68 -19.83 -4.20 6.40
N VAL A 69 -18.70 -4.70 5.91
CA VAL A 69 -18.38 -6.13 5.88
C VAL A 69 -17.91 -6.64 7.25
N GLY A 70 -17.49 -5.73 8.13
CA GLY A 70 -17.05 -6.02 9.49
C GLY A 70 -15.69 -6.72 9.57
N ARG A 71 -14.91 -6.74 8.46
CA ARG A 71 -13.56 -7.32 8.41
C ARG A 71 -12.67 -6.53 7.46
N ARG A 72 -11.47 -6.19 7.93
CA ARG A 72 -10.42 -5.45 7.23
C ARG A 72 -9.51 -6.36 6.41
N ILE A 73 -9.12 -7.51 6.96
CA ILE A 73 -8.09 -8.38 6.32
C ILE A 73 -8.46 -8.82 4.90
N PRO A 74 -9.71 -9.22 4.58
CA PRO A 74 -10.07 -9.59 3.21
C PRO A 74 -9.84 -8.46 2.20
N PHE A 75 -10.14 -7.21 2.58
CA PHE A 75 -9.89 -6.04 1.73
C PHE A 75 -8.39 -5.77 1.59
N ILE A 76 -7.62 -5.91 2.67
CA ILE A 76 -6.15 -5.80 2.62
C ILE A 76 -5.58 -6.78 1.61
N VAL A 77 -6.01 -8.04 1.67
CA VAL A 77 -5.46 -9.10 0.82
C VAL A 77 -5.91 -8.96 -0.63
N ALA A 78 -7.22 -8.81 -0.88
CA ALA A 78 -7.75 -8.66 -2.24
C ALA A 78 -7.21 -7.39 -2.92
N GLY A 79 -7.15 -6.28 -2.17
CA GLY A 79 -6.55 -5.03 -2.63
C GLY A 79 -5.06 -5.20 -2.93
N THR A 80 -4.30 -5.89 -2.07
CA THR A 80 -2.86 -6.13 -2.30
C THR A 80 -2.61 -6.97 -3.56
N PHE A 81 -3.34 -8.07 -3.75
CA PHE A 81 -3.16 -8.90 -4.95
C PHE A 81 -3.50 -8.15 -6.23
N THR A 82 -4.62 -7.41 -6.22
CA THR A 82 -5.01 -6.57 -7.37
C THR A 82 -3.98 -5.48 -7.63
N ALA A 83 -3.47 -4.84 -6.57
CA ALA A 83 -2.44 -3.81 -6.67
C ALA A 83 -1.15 -4.39 -7.25
N VAL A 84 -0.70 -5.57 -6.81
CA VAL A 84 0.50 -6.23 -7.33
C VAL A 84 0.40 -6.53 -8.82
N VAL A 85 -0.77 -6.96 -9.30
CA VAL A 85 -0.98 -7.20 -10.74
C VAL A 85 -0.82 -5.89 -11.51
N LEU A 86 -1.55 -4.84 -11.13
CA LEU A 86 -1.48 -3.53 -11.79
C LEU A 86 -0.07 -2.90 -11.69
N PHE A 87 0.56 -3.10 -10.54
CA PHE A 87 1.89 -2.60 -10.26
C PHE A 87 2.94 -3.27 -11.16
N MET A 88 2.87 -4.59 -11.35
CA MET A 88 3.73 -5.31 -12.28
C MET A 88 3.46 -5.00 -13.76
N LEU A 89 2.28 -4.48 -14.12
CA LEU A 89 2.02 -4.02 -15.49
C LEU A 89 2.81 -2.75 -15.83
N LEU A 90 3.10 -1.86 -14.87
CA LEU A 90 3.83 -0.61 -15.13
C LEU A 90 5.23 -0.82 -15.74
N PRO A 91 6.13 -1.67 -15.21
CA PRO A 91 7.44 -1.91 -15.82
C PRO A 91 7.33 -2.68 -17.14
N VAL A 92 6.25 -3.44 -17.36
CA VAL A 92 5.99 -4.07 -18.65
C VAL A 92 5.67 -2.99 -19.69
N LEU A 93 4.74 -2.08 -19.36
CA LEU A 93 4.37 -0.96 -20.24
C LEU A 93 5.58 -0.08 -20.56
N ASP A 94 6.39 0.25 -19.55
CA ASP A 94 7.65 0.99 -19.68
C ASP A 94 8.65 0.30 -20.64
N ASN A 95 8.88 -1.01 -20.48
CA ASN A 95 9.77 -1.77 -21.36
C ASN A 95 9.21 -1.96 -22.79
N THR A 96 7.89 -1.92 -22.96
CA THR A 96 7.21 -2.02 -24.26
C THR A 96 6.92 -0.67 -24.92
N TYR A 97 7.45 0.43 -24.36
CA TYR A 97 7.32 1.75 -24.94
C TYR A 97 7.85 1.77 -26.39
N GLY A 98 7.05 2.33 -27.30
CA GLY A 98 7.38 2.40 -28.73
C GLY A 98 6.88 1.24 -29.59
N ILE A 99 6.30 0.18 -29.00
CA ILE A 99 5.54 -0.82 -29.80
C ILE A 99 4.28 -0.17 -30.38
N TRP A 100 3.63 0.71 -29.61
CA TRP A 100 2.45 1.47 -30.02
C TRP A 100 2.83 2.93 -30.23
N SER A 101 1.89 3.77 -30.70
CA SER A 101 2.16 5.21 -30.77
C SER A 101 2.50 5.76 -29.36
N PRO A 102 3.40 6.77 -29.26
CA PRO A 102 3.78 7.36 -27.98
C PRO A 102 2.58 7.81 -27.15
N ASP A 103 1.60 8.46 -27.79
CA ASP A 103 0.38 8.95 -27.14
C ASP A 103 -0.45 7.82 -26.54
N THR A 104 -0.60 6.71 -27.27
CA THR A 104 -1.40 5.57 -26.79
C THR A 104 -0.70 4.87 -25.64
N SER A 105 0.63 4.72 -25.72
CA SER A 105 1.44 4.14 -24.64
C SER A 105 1.29 4.96 -23.35
N LEU A 106 1.35 6.30 -23.46
CA LEU A 106 1.17 7.20 -22.32
C LEU A 106 -0.24 7.09 -21.71
N ILE A 107 -1.28 7.09 -22.55
CA ILE A 107 -2.67 6.96 -22.08
C ILE A 107 -2.85 5.65 -21.30
N VAL A 108 -2.38 4.51 -21.86
CA VAL A 108 -2.47 3.21 -21.19
C VAL A 108 -1.72 3.21 -19.86
N PHE A 109 -0.51 3.79 -19.83
CA PHE A 109 0.27 3.93 -18.60
C PHE A 109 -0.48 4.73 -17.53
N ILE A 110 -1.03 5.89 -17.87
CA ILE A 110 -1.79 6.73 -16.93
C ILE A 110 -3.05 6.01 -16.44
N VAL A 111 -3.76 5.29 -17.30
CA VAL A 111 -4.95 4.52 -16.91
C VAL A 111 -4.59 3.41 -15.92
N VAL A 112 -3.52 2.65 -16.17
CA VAL A 112 -3.05 1.61 -15.25
C VAL A 112 -2.56 2.20 -13.93
N LEU A 113 -1.85 3.34 -13.98
CA LEU A 113 -1.42 4.08 -12.79
C LEU A 113 -2.62 4.54 -11.95
N GLY A 114 -3.64 5.11 -12.59
CA GLY A 114 -4.88 5.53 -11.91
C GLY A 114 -5.62 4.35 -11.28
N ALA A 115 -5.75 3.23 -12.01
CA ALA A 115 -6.36 2.01 -11.47
C ALA A 115 -5.58 1.44 -10.27
N LEU A 116 -4.25 1.50 -10.33
CA LEU A 116 -3.38 1.11 -9.22
C LEU A 116 -3.61 1.99 -8.00
N LEU A 117 -3.70 3.31 -8.17
CA LEU A 117 -3.95 4.25 -7.06
C LEU A 117 -5.32 4.01 -6.40
N ILE A 118 -6.35 3.76 -7.21
CA ILE A 118 -7.68 3.39 -6.71
C ILE A 118 -7.59 2.12 -5.87
N THR A 119 -6.88 1.10 -6.40
CA THR A 119 -6.70 -0.18 -5.72
C THR A 119 -5.89 -0.01 -4.42
N MET A 120 -4.86 0.82 -4.40
CA MET A 120 -4.12 1.14 -3.18
C MET A 120 -5.00 1.79 -2.12
N GLY A 121 -6.01 2.58 -2.51
CA GLY A 121 -7.04 3.10 -1.60
C GLY A 121 -7.82 1.99 -0.89
N THR A 122 -8.18 0.91 -1.61
CA THR A 122 -8.94 -0.24 -1.07
C THR A 122 -8.18 -1.00 0.02
N TYR A 123 -6.86 -1.04 -0.09
CA TYR A 123 -5.97 -1.77 0.81
C TYR A 123 -5.46 -0.88 1.95
N ARG A 124 -5.07 0.37 1.66
CA ARG A 124 -4.47 1.30 2.62
C ARG A 124 -5.45 1.68 3.74
N SER A 125 -6.70 1.99 3.41
CA SER A 125 -7.68 2.44 4.41
C SER A 125 -7.97 1.37 5.48
N PRO A 126 -8.32 0.11 5.12
CA PRO A 126 -8.54 -0.94 6.10
C PRO A 126 -7.27 -1.33 6.88
N ALA A 127 -6.09 -1.25 6.26
CA ALA A 127 -4.82 -1.51 6.93
C ALA A 127 -4.53 -0.50 8.06
N VAL A 128 -4.79 0.79 7.81
CA VAL A 128 -4.62 1.84 8.82
C VAL A 128 -5.64 1.69 9.95
N ALA A 129 -6.87 1.30 9.64
CA ALA A 129 -7.92 1.04 10.63
C ALA A 129 -7.68 -0.24 11.46
N LEU A 130 -7.00 -1.25 10.91
CA LEU A 130 -6.77 -2.52 11.61
C LEU A 130 -5.98 -2.34 12.92
N MET A 131 -5.01 -1.42 12.97
CA MET A 131 -4.20 -1.20 14.18
C MET A 131 -5.02 -0.75 15.40
N PRO A 132 -5.83 0.33 15.33
CA PRO A 132 -6.67 0.73 16.45
C PRO A 132 -7.77 -0.30 16.78
N ASP A 133 -8.24 -1.06 15.79
CA ASP A 133 -9.26 -2.11 15.97
C ASP A 133 -8.76 -3.29 16.83
N VAL A 134 -7.46 -3.58 16.81
CA VAL A 134 -6.84 -4.70 17.54
C VAL A 134 -5.92 -4.30 18.69
N THR A 135 -5.85 -3.00 19.00
CA THR A 135 -4.98 -2.44 20.04
C THR A 135 -5.78 -1.70 21.12
N PRO A 136 -5.55 -1.96 22.43
CA PRO A 136 -6.30 -1.30 23.50
C PRO A 136 -6.02 0.20 23.60
N LYS A 137 -7.06 1.01 23.89
CA LYS A 137 -7.00 2.49 23.93
C LYS A 137 -5.76 3.02 24.70
N PRO A 138 -5.43 2.57 25.92
CA PRO A 138 -4.33 3.14 26.71
C PRO A 138 -2.93 2.91 26.12
N VAL A 139 -2.77 1.92 25.23
CA VAL A 139 -1.46 1.57 24.63
C VAL A 139 -1.44 1.76 23.10
N ARG A 140 -2.50 2.32 22.50
CA ARG A 140 -2.59 2.58 21.06
C ARG A 140 -1.44 3.43 20.52
N SER A 141 -1.02 4.47 21.24
CA SER A 141 0.12 5.30 20.82
C SER A 141 1.43 4.50 20.70
N LYS A 142 1.70 3.59 21.65
CA LYS A 142 2.85 2.67 21.55
C LYS A 142 2.69 1.69 20.38
N GLY A 143 1.47 1.24 20.12
CA GLY A 143 1.15 0.44 18.94
C GLY A 143 1.48 1.18 17.64
N ASN A 144 1.07 2.45 17.55
CA ASN A 144 1.33 3.33 16.40
C ASN A 144 2.83 3.53 16.15
N ALA A 145 3.63 3.70 17.21
CA ALA A 145 5.08 3.79 17.07
C ALA A 145 5.68 2.54 16.41
N VAL A 146 5.23 1.35 16.81
CA VAL A 146 5.73 0.07 16.26
C VAL A 146 5.33 -0.10 14.79
N ILE A 147 4.09 0.20 14.41
CA ILE A 147 3.68 0.05 13.01
C ILE A 147 4.33 1.08 12.09
N ASN A 148 4.59 2.31 12.58
CA ASN A 148 5.33 3.31 11.82
C ASN A 148 6.81 2.92 11.66
N LEU A 149 7.41 2.29 12.67
CA LEU A 149 8.75 1.69 12.54
C LEU A 149 8.75 0.60 11.46
N MET A 150 7.72 -0.25 11.41
CA MET A 150 7.58 -1.25 10.36
C MET A 150 7.43 -0.61 8.97
N GLY A 151 6.68 0.49 8.86
CA GLY A 151 6.61 1.29 7.64
C GLY A 151 7.99 1.84 7.23
N ALA A 152 8.74 2.42 8.16
CA ALA A 152 10.09 2.91 7.91
C ALA A 152 11.02 1.79 7.40
N VAL A 153 10.92 0.58 7.96
CA VAL A 153 11.65 -0.60 7.47
C VAL A 153 11.26 -0.95 6.02
N GLY A 154 9.98 -0.87 5.67
CA GLY A 154 9.52 -1.10 4.30
C GLY A 154 10.04 -0.06 3.29
N GLY A 155 10.03 1.21 3.67
CA GLY A 155 10.65 2.28 2.87
C GLY A 155 12.16 2.07 2.70
N ALA A 156 12.86 1.79 3.80
CA ALA A 156 14.30 1.52 3.77
C ALA A 156 14.65 0.29 2.91
N PHE A 157 13.87 -0.79 3.01
CA PHE A 157 14.01 -1.97 2.15
C PHE A 157 13.99 -1.55 0.67
N THR A 158 13.00 -0.76 0.28
CA THR A 158 12.80 -0.30 -1.10
C THR A 158 13.98 0.50 -1.61
N LEU A 159 14.50 1.43 -0.81
CA LEU A 159 15.69 2.21 -1.18
C LEU A 159 16.93 1.32 -1.37
N VAL A 160 17.13 0.33 -0.50
CA VAL A 160 18.26 -0.60 -0.61
C VAL A 160 18.13 -1.45 -1.87
N VAL A 161 16.96 -2.06 -2.11
CA VAL A 161 16.79 -2.92 -3.30
C VAL A 161 16.78 -2.13 -4.60
N MET A 162 16.34 -0.87 -4.58
CA MET A 162 16.43 0.03 -5.75
C MET A 162 17.86 0.21 -6.21
N LYS A 163 18.82 0.39 -5.29
CA LYS A 163 20.24 0.47 -5.65
C LYS A 163 20.78 -0.82 -6.30
N MET A 164 20.17 -1.97 -5.99
CA MET A 164 20.67 -3.29 -6.40
C MET A 164 19.95 -3.86 -7.62
N LEU A 165 18.71 -3.45 -7.87
CA LEU A 165 17.79 -4.12 -8.82
C LEU A 165 17.28 -3.20 -9.94
N VAL A 166 17.86 -2.01 -10.08
CA VAL A 166 17.71 -1.17 -11.28
C VAL A 166 18.93 -1.43 -12.16
N PHE A 167 18.68 -1.87 -13.39
CA PHE A 167 19.71 -2.27 -14.34
C PHE A 167 19.57 -1.48 -15.64
N ASP A 168 20.62 -1.48 -16.46
CA ASP A 168 20.53 -0.92 -17.81
C ASP A 168 19.73 -1.86 -18.72
N GLY A 169 18.72 -1.31 -19.39
CA GLY A 169 17.91 -1.97 -20.41
C GLY A 169 18.62 -2.07 -21.75
N ALA A 170 18.14 -2.96 -22.63
CA ALA A 170 18.72 -3.19 -23.95
C ALA A 170 18.64 -1.98 -24.89
N ASP A 171 17.73 -1.06 -24.61
CA ASP A 171 17.51 0.20 -25.30
C ASP A 171 18.24 1.39 -24.64
N GLY A 172 19.05 1.14 -23.61
CA GLY A 172 19.79 2.15 -22.87
C GLY A 172 18.98 2.90 -21.80
N ARG A 173 17.69 2.58 -21.62
CA ARG A 173 16.86 3.10 -20.51
C ARG A 173 17.03 2.23 -19.27
N ALA A 174 16.78 2.79 -18.09
CA ALA A 174 16.78 2.00 -16.86
C ALA A 174 15.62 0.98 -16.89
N ASN A 175 15.93 -0.27 -16.53
CA ASN A 175 14.95 -1.35 -16.39
C ASN A 175 14.60 -1.56 -14.92
N TYR A 176 13.33 -1.34 -14.59
CA TYR A 176 12.81 -1.42 -13.23
C TYR A 176 12.13 -2.76 -12.89
N LEU A 177 12.08 -3.74 -13.80
CA LEU A 177 11.27 -4.96 -13.64
C LEU A 177 11.60 -5.73 -12.37
N TYR A 178 12.88 -5.94 -12.08
CA TYR A 178 13.31 -6.69 -10.90
C TYR A 178 13.05 -5.94 -9.59
N LEU A 179 13.16 -4.61 -9.61
CA LEU A 179 12.77 -3.77 -8.48
C LEU A 179 11.26 -3.91 -8.18
N PHE A 180 10.43 -3.77 -9.21
CA PHE A 180 8.98 -3.94 -9.08
C PHE A 180 8.60 -5.34 -8.59
N LEU A 181 9.28 -6.37 -9.09
CA LEU A 181 9.08 -7.75 -8.66
C LEU A 181 9.44 -7.93 -7.18
N ALA A 182 10.60 -7.43 -6.75
CA ALA A 182 11.06 -7.58 -5.36
C ALA A 182 10.08 -6.93 -4.37
N VAL A 183 9.59 -5.72 -4.67
CA VAL A 183 8.59 -5.07 -3.79
C VAL A 183 7.23 -5.75 -3.90
N SER A 184 6.82 -6.23 -5.07
CA SER A 184 5.58 -7.02 -5.22
C SER A 184 5.60 -8.28 -4.36
N VAL A 185 6.72 -9.01 -4.34
CA VAL A 185 6.91 -10.18 -3.48
C VAL A 185 6.79 -9.79 -2.01
N LEU A 186 7.42 -8.69 -1.59
CA LEU A 186 7.29 -8.19 -0.22
C LEU A 186 5.84 -7.87 0.13
N MET A 187 5.10 -7.21 -0.75
CA MET A 187 3.69 -6.88 -0.56
C MET A 187 2.83 -8.13 -0.38
N VAL A 188 3.00 -9.14 -1.25
CA VAL A 188 2.27 -10.41 -1.14
C VAL A 188 2.62 -11.11 0.18
N LEU A 189 3.91 -11.23 0.52
CA LEU A 189 4.34 -11.87 1.76
C LEU A 189 3.80 -11.16 3.01
N ALA A 190 3.78 -9.82 2.99
CA ALA A 190 3.20 -9.02 4.06
C ALA A 190 1.69 -9.25 4.20
N ALA A 191 0.95 -9.22 3.09
CA ALA A 191 -0.49 -9.47 3.09
C ALA A 191 -0.83 -10.90 3.57
N LEU A 192 -0.10 -11.91 3.11
CA LEU A 192 -0.26 -13.29 3.58
C LEU A 192 0.09 -13.43 5.06
N THR A 193 1.12 -12.72 5.53
CA THR A 193 1.49 -12.70 6.96
C THR A 193 0.35 -12.14 7.80
N VAL A 194 -0.25 -11.03 7.38
CA VAL A 194 -1.43 -10.46 8.06
C VAL A 194 -2.59 -11.45 8.00
N MET A 195 -2.87 -12.03 6.83
CA MET A 195 -4.00 -12.93 6.61
C MET A 195 -3.98 -14.17 7.51
N PHE A 196 -2.83 -14.85 7.60
CA PHE A 196 -2.74 -16.13 8.30
C PHE A 196 -2.44 -15.98 9.79
N PHE A 197 -1.74 -14.92 10.20
CA PHE A 197 -1.25 -14.80 11.58
C PHE A 197 -1.99 -13.78 12.44
N VAL A 198 -2.84 -12.92 11.86
CA VAL A 198 -3.67 -11.96 12.63
C VAL A 198 -5.08 -12.52 12.81
N PRO A 199 -5.45 -13.01 14.01
CA PRO A 199 -6.81 -13.51 14.27
C PRO A 199 -7.78 -12.36 14.50
N GLU A 200 -8.06 -11.60 13.44
CA GLU A 200 -8.81 -10.33 13.45
C GLU A 200 -10.07 -10.39 14.31
N LYS A 201 -11.00 -11.31 14.02
CA LYS A 201 -12.26 -11.44 14.76
C LYS A 201 -12.08 -11.53 16.27
N LYS A 202 -11.13 -12.36 16.70
CA LYS A 202 -10.86 -12.60 18.12
C LYS A 202 -10.27 -11.35 18.76
N LEU A 203 -9.39 -10.65 18.07
CA LEU A 203 -8.76 -9.44 18.58
C LEU A 203 -9.74 -8.27 18.67
N VAL A 204 -10.56 -8.07 17.64
CA VAL A 204 -11.58 -7.03 17.62
C VAL A 204 -12.58 -7.24 18.76
N GLN A 205 -13.07 -8.47 18.96
CA GLN A 205 -13.96 -8.76 20.08
C GLN A 205 -13.30 -8.50 21.43
N GLN A 206 -12.05 -8.97 21.63
CA GLN A 206 -11.28 -8.68 22.85
C GLN A 206 -11.15 -7.17 23.10
N MET A 207 -10.96 -6.38 22.05
CA MET A 207 -10.86 -4.92 22.19
C MET A 207 -12.20 -4.28 22.52
N LYS A 208 -13.33 -4.83 22.04
CA LYS A 208 -14.66 -4.38 22.46
C LYS A 208 -14.86 -4.61 23.95
N ASP A 209 -14.61 -5.82 24.42
CA ASP A 209 -14.75 -6.20 25.82
C ASP A 209 -13.86 -5.35 26.75
N ILE A 210 -12.64 -5.05 26.32
CA ILE A 210 -11.68 -4.25 27.09
C ILE A 210 -12.00 -2.75 27.09
N ASN A 211 -12.44 -2.20 25.95
CA ASN A 211 -12.58 -0.76 25.80
C ASN A 211 -14.01 -0.25 26.11
N TYR A 212 -15.00 -1.14 26.17
CA TYR A 212 -16.43 -0.84 26.34
C TYR A 212 -17.11 -1.80 27.34
N GLY A 213 -16.33 -2.45 28.21
CA GLY A 213 -16.81 -3.43 29.19
C GLY A 213 -17.65 -2.88 30.36
N VAL A 214 -18.49 -1.86 30.12
CA VAL A 214 -19.69 -1.58 30.92
C VAL A 214 -20.84 -1.31 29.93
N SER A 215 -21.72 -2.31 29.79
CA SER A 215 -23.11 -2.26 29.31
C SER A 215 -23.48 -1.34 28.12
N GLU A 216 -23.91 -1.95 27.00
CA GLU A 216 -24.59 -1.31 25.85
C GLU A 216 -25.87 -0.52 26.23
N ALA A 217 -26.35 -0.59 27.48
CA ALA A 217 -27.55 0.11 27.95
C ALA A 217 -27.33 1.58 28.37
N GLU A 218 -26.09 2.08 28.41
CA GLU A 218 -25.80 3.50 28.74
C GLU A 218 -25.60 4.40 27.51
N ASP A 219 -25.59 3.83 26.30
CA ASP A 219 -25.34 4.55 25.04
C ASP A 219 -26.61 4.71 24.16
N GLN A 220 -27.82 4.64 24.75
CA GLN A 220 -29.08 5.03 24.10
C GLN A 220 -29.66 6.31 24.69
#